data_AF-A0A3B3XYV2-F1
#
_entry.id   AF-A0A3B3XYV2-F1
#
_cell.length_a   1.000
_cell.length_b   1.000
_cell.length_c   1.000
_cell.angle_alpha   90.00
_cell.angle_beta   90.00
_cell.angle_gamma   90.00
#
_symmetry.space_group_name_H-M   'P 1'
#
loop_
_entity.id
_entity.type
_entity.pdbx_description
1 polymer ?
#
loop_
_entity_poly.entity_id
_entity_poly.type
_entity_poly.pdbx_seq_one_letter_code
_entity_poly.pdbx_strand_id
1 'polypeptide(L)' 'MPLSDKTDAQLSDLLTDYGIKHGPVVNSTRSLYEKKLEEALAKDRTFYREEDYQTEHNPCMHRKHNEIFEAFALLLL' A
#
# COMPACT_ATOMS: atom_id res chain seq x y z
N MET A 1 -10.51 -7.62 -11.41
CA MET A 1 -10.16 -8.82 -10.62
C MET A 1 -9.85 -8.36 -9.21
N PRO A 2 -10.58 -8.82 -8.19
CA PRO A 2 -10.28 -8.51 -6.80
C PRO A 2 -8.96 -9.19 -6.37
N LEU A 3 -8.29 -8.64 -5.35
CA LEU A 3 -7.01 -9.20 -4.85
C LEU A 3 -7.19 -10.54 -4.13
N SER A 4 -8.40 -10.79 -3.59
CA SER A 4 -8.79 -12.04 -2.95
C SER A 4 -8.64 -13.27 -3.85
N ASP A 5 -8.77 -13.10 -5.16
CA ASP A 5 -8.76 -14.20 -6.13
C ASP A 5 -7.34 -14.59 -6.55
N LYS A 6 -6.31 -13.83 -6.13
CA LYS A 6 -4.91 -14.11 -6.45
C LYS A 6 -4.38 -15.26 -5.61
N THR A 7 -3.39 -15.99 -6.12
CA THR A 7 -2.65 -16.94 -5.27
C THR A 7 -1.64 -16.19 -4.40
N ASP A 8 -1.15 -16.84 -3.34
CA ASP A 8 -0.16 -16.23 -2.44
C ASP A 8 1.13 -15.84 -3.19
N ALA A 9 1.55 -16.68 -4.16
CA ALA A 9 2.69 -16.40 -5.02
C ALA A 9 2.46 -15.14 -5.88
N GLN A 10 1.30 -15.04 -6.53
CA GLN A 10 0.94 -13.85 -7.30
C GLN A 10 0.87 -12.59 -6.43
N LEU A 11 0.41 -12.72 -5.18
CA LEU A 11 0.38 -11.60 -4.25
C LEU A 11 1.82 -11.16 -3.88
N SER A 12 2.73 -12.12 -3.67
CA SER A 12 4.15 -11.86 -3.42
C SER A 12 4.83 -11.13 -4.60
N ASP A 13 4.54 -11.58 -5.82
CA ASP A 13 5.07 -10.97 -7.04
C ASP A 13 4.58 -9.52 -7.16
N LEU A 14 3.27 -9.29 -7.00
CA LEU A 14 2.71 -7.93 -6.98
C LEU A 14 3.35 -7.05 -5.90
N LEU A 15 3.55 -7.56 -4.69
CA LEU A 15 4.21 -6.79 -3.63
C LEU A 15 5.64 -6.41 -4.03
N THR A 16 6.36 -7.29 -4.72
CA THR A 16 7.70 -7.00 -5.26
C THR A 16 7.64 -5.92 -6.33
N ASP A 17 6.71 -6.04 -7.28
CA ASP A 17 6.54 -5.10 -8.40
C ASP A 17 6.22 -3.68 -7.92
N TYR A 18 5.38 -3.58 -6.89
CA TYR A 18 5.04 -2.32 -6.22
C TYR A 18 6.14 -1.82 -5.26
N GLY A 19 7.25 -2.54 -5.12
CA GLY A 19 8.35 -2.17 -4.21
C GLY A 19 8.01 -2.29 -2.72
N ILE A 20 6.96 -3.04 -2.38
CA ILE A 20 6.49 -3.25 -1.02
C ILE A 20 7.29 -4.41 -0.40
N LYS A 21 8.17 -4.09 0.56
CA LYS A 21 8.89 -5.11 1.33
C LYS A 21 7.89 -5.99 2.09
N HIS A 22 7.95 -7.30 1.85
CA HIS A 22 7.06 -8.28 2.44
C HIS A 22 7.86 -9.50 2.94
N GLY A 23 7.29 -10.16 3.94
CA GLY A 23 7.74 -11.46 4.41
C GLY A 23 6.90 -12.56 3.73
N PRO A 24 6.90 -13.79 4.29
CA PRO A 24 6.09 -14.88 3.74
C PRO A 24 4.61 -14.50 3.73
N VAL A 25 3.96 -14.67 2.58
CA VAL A 25 2.51 -14.50 2.44
C VAL A 25 1.83 -15.74 3.03
N VAL A 26 1.19 -15.55 4.17
CA VAL A 26 0.41 -16.58 4.87
C VAL A 26 -0.99 -16.04 5.18
N ASN A 27 -1.96 -16.92 5.41
CA ASN A 27 -3.37 -16.53 5.64
C ASN A 27 -3.56 -15.42 6.69
N SER A 28 -2.74 -15.40 7.76
CA SER A 28 -2.83 -14.39 8.81
C SER A 28 -2.34 -13.00 8.38
N THR A 29 -1.44 -12.92 7.41
CA THR A 29 -0.87 -11.67 6.90
C THR A 29 -1.41 -11.28 5.52
N ARG A 30 -2.17 -12.17 4.88
CA ARG A 30 -2.71 -11.97 3.53
C ARG A 30 -3.59 -10.73 3.43
N SER A 31 -4.54 -10.56 4.35
CA SER A 31 -5.43 -9.39 4.39
C SER A 31 -4.66 -8.07 4.56
N LEU A 32 -3.55 -8.08 5.29
CA LEU A 32 -2.67 -6.93 5.44
C LEU A 32 -2.00 -6.57 4.12
N TYR A 33 -1.55 -7.56 3.35
CA TYR A 33 -0.91 -7.33 2.06
C TYR A 33 -1.88 -6.88 0.97
N GLU A 34 -3.09 -7.46 0.94
CA GLU A 34 -4.16 -7.02 0.03
C GLU A 34 -4.47 -5.54 0.24
N LYS A 35 -4.63 -5.09 1.50
CA LYS A 35 -4.87 -3.68 1.82
C LYS A 35 -3.73 -2.76 1.37
N LYS A 36 -2.47 -3.18 1.56
CA LYS A 36 -1.30 -2.39 1.11
C LYS A 36 -1.27 -2.25 -0.42
N LEU A 37 -1.63 -3.29 -1.14
CA LEU A 37 -1.73 -3.26 -2.59
C LEU A 37 -2.90 -2.39 -3.06
N GLU A 38 -4.05 -2.42 -2.39
CA GLU A 38 -5.15 -1.50 -2.66
C GLU A 38 -4.73 -0.04 -2.49
N GLU A 39 -4.01 0.28 -1.41
CA GLU A 39 -3.48 1.64 -1.20
C GLU A 39 -2.47 2.06 -2.27
N ALA A 40 -1.61 1.15 -2.72
CA ALA A 40 -0.63 1.42 -3.78
C ALA A 40 -1.32 1.60 -5.15
N LEU A 41 -2.27 0.72 -5.48
CA LEU A 41 -3.10 0.81 -6.68
C LEU A 41 -3.96 2.08 -6.70
N ALA A 42 -4.50 2.48 -5.54
CA ALA A 42 -5.25 3.71 -5.40
C ALA A 42 -4.33 4.91 -5.61
N LYS A 43 -3.13 4.93 -5.00
CA LYS A 43 -2.15 6.00 -5.21
C LYS A 43 -1.76 6.14 -6.68
N ASP A 44 -1.50 5.04 -7.38
CA ASP A 44 -1.21 5.04 -8.82
C ASP A 44 -2.39 5.58 -9.64
N ARG A 45 -3.63 5.25 -9.28
CA ARG A 45 -4.83 5.73 -9.98
C ARG A 45 -5.22 7.16 -9.62
N THR A 46 -4.85 7.66 -8.44
CA THR A 46 -5.21 9.00 -7.96
C THR A 46 -4.54 10.15 -8.71
N PHE A 47 -3.74 9.89 -9.75
CA PHE A 47 -3.43 10.91 -10.76
C PHE A 47 -4.68 11.36 -11.55
N TYR A 48 -5.74 10.54 -11.60
CA TYR A 48 -7.08 10.93 -12.05
C TYR A 48 -8.14 10.39 -11.06
N ARG A 49 -8.69 11.28 -10.23
CA ARG A 49 -9.72 11.00 -9.23
C ARG A 49 -11.10 10.87 -9.87
N GLU A 50 -11.71 9.70 -9.75
CA GLU A 50 -13.16 9.58 -9.54
C GLU A 50 -13.39 8.68 -8.32
N GLU A 51 -14.37 9.09 -7.51
CA GLU A 51 -14.70 8.55 -6.19
C GLU A 51 -15.57 7.30 -6.28
N ASP A 52 -15.78 6.68 -5.11
CA ASP A 52 -16.63 5.50 -4.82
C ASP A 52 -15.89 4.15 -5.00
N TYR A 53 -15.87 3.21 -4.04
CA TYR A 53 -16.98 2.68 -3.26
C TYR A 53 -16.59 2.24 -1.82
N GLN A 54 -17.59 2.27 -0.96
CA GLN A 54 -17.60 1.98 0.48
C GLN A 54 -17.19 0.53 0.84
N THR A 55 -16.39 0.36 1.89
CA THR A 55 -16.56 -0.77 2.82
C THR A 55 -16.10 -0.35 4.21
N GLU A 56 -17.03 -0.45 5.17
CA GLU A 56 -16.87 -0.06 6.55
C GLU A 56 -15.84 -0.95 7.27
N HIS A 57 -14.72 -0.36 7.69
CA HIS A 57 -13.92 -0.94 8.78
C HIS A 57 -13.16 0.15 9.55
N ASN A 58 -13.80 0.57 10.65
CA ASN A 58 -13.25 1.11 11.91
C ASN A 58 -12.03 2.05 11.81
N PRO A 59 -12.18 3.37 12.09
CA PRO A 59 -11.07 4.30 12.01
C PRO A 59 -10.17 4.14 13.24
N CYS A 60 -9.05 3.43 13.12
CA CYS A 60 -7.88 3.74 13.94
C CYS A 60 -6.90 4.58 13.12
N MET A 61 -7.07 5.90 13.22
CA MET A 61 -6.04 6.86 12.82
C MET A 61 -4.81 6.65 13.69
N HIS A 62 -3.65 6.34 13.07
CA HIS A 62 -2.27 6.75 13.39
C HIS A 62 -1.29 5.80 12.65
N ARG A 63 -0.35 6.23 11.79
CA ARG A 63 0.71 7.22 12.06
C ARG A 63 1.36 7.72 10.75
N LYS A 64 1.42 9.05 10.66
CA LYS A 64 2.40 9.97 10.05
C LYS A 64 3.21 9.50 8.83
N HIS A 65 2.89 10.15 7.71
CA HIS A 65 3.82 10.79 6.78
C HIS A 65 5.27 10.86 7.31
N ASN A 66 6.18 10.11 6.67
CA ASN A 66 7.61 10.23 6.91
C ASN A 66 8.11 11.51 6.23
N GLU A 67 7.87 12.67 6.85
CA GLU A 67 8.63 13.90 6.54
C GLU A 67 9.97 13.88 7.26
N ILE A 68 10.92 13.05 6.82
CA ILE A 68 12.32 13.16 7.24
C ILE A 68 13.21 12.66 6.10
N PHE A 69 13.42 13.46 5.05
CA PHE A 69 14.65 13.33 4.23
C PHE A 69 15.11 14.60 3.50
N GLU A 70 14.33 15.69 3.46
CA GLU A 70 14.69 16.88 2.66
C GLU A 70 14.79 18.19 3.48
N ALA A 71 15.33 18.13 4.69
CA ALA A 71 15.69 19.33 5.46
C ALA A 71 17.20 19.48 5.67
N PHE A 72 18.05 18.61 5.10
CA PHE A 72 19.51 18.68 5.25
C PHE A 72 20.25 19.10 3.98
N ALA A 73 19.55 19.30 2.85
CA ALA A 73 20.17 19.63 1.56
C ALA A 73 20.41 21.14 1.31
N LEU A 74 19.99 22.03 2.21
CA LEU A 74 20.09 23.50 2.02
C LEU A 74 21.09 24.21 2.97
N LEU A 75 21.99 23.48 3.65
CA LEU A 75 23.03 24.08 4.52
C LEU A 75 24.46 23.93 3.97
N LEU A 76 24.62 23.64 2.67
CA LEU A 76 25.93 23.59 2.01
C LEU A 76 25.93 24.26 0.62
N LEU A 77 25.30 25.43 0.51
CA LEU A 77 25.54 26.41 -0.57
C LEU A 77 25.33 27.83 -0.04
#